data_AF-A0A1J8PUZ7-F1
#
_entry.id   AF-A0A1J8PUZ7-F1
#
_cell.length_a   1.000
_cell.length_b   1.000
_cell.length_c   1.000
_cell.angle_alpha   90.00
_cell.angle_beta   90.00
_cell.angle_gamma   90.00
#
_symmetry.space_group_name_H-M   'P 1'
#
loop_
_entity.id
_entity.type
_entity.pdbx_description
1 polymer ?
#
loop_
_entity_poly.entity_id
_entity_poly.type
_entity_poly.pdbx_seq_one_letter_code
_entity_poly.pdbx_strand_id
1 'polypeptide(L)'
;MSLKTSASSNISKIEIFHVPPQWLFVRAETADGFIGWGEFTLEGHAEARFRGWHVDGIGDIWQIVCHARFYRGGPVLMSALSGLDIALWDIKGKKL
;
A
#
# COMPACT_ATOMS: atom_id res chain seq x y z
N MET A 1 -9.21 -1.29 -29.96
CA MET A 1 -7.96 -1.94 -29.50
C MET A 1 -6.91 -0.86 -29.29
N SER A 2 -6.87 -0.30 -28.07
CA SER A 2 -5.73 0.44 -27.49
C SER A 2 -6.19 0.81 -26.07
N LEU A 3 -5.92 -0.08 -25.11
CA LEU A 3 -6.11 0.25 -23.70
C LEU A 3 -5.02 1.27 -23.39
N LYS A 4 -5.42 2.51 -23.10
CA LYS A 4 -4.54 3.49 -22.48
C LYS A 4 -4.07 2.87 -21.17
N THR A 5 -2.90 2.25 -21.16
CA THR A 5 -2.13 2.06 -19.93
C THR A 5 -1.67 3.46 -19.53
N SER A 6 -2.59 4.23 -18.96
CA SER A 6 -2.33 5.58 -18.50
C SER A 6 -1.36 5.46 -17.33
N ALA A 7 -0.21 6.12 -17.47
CA ALA A 7 0.85 6.26 -16.46
C ALA A 7 0.40 7.00 -15.17
N SER A 8 -0.90 7.00 -14.87
CA SER A 8 -1.59 7.84 -13.90
C SER A 8 -1.79 7.13 -12.55
N SER A 9 -1.79 5.81 -12.52
CA SER A 9 -1.96 4.97 -11.31
C SER A 9 -0.70 4.78 -10.45
N ASN A 10 0.29 5.67 -10.51
CA ASN A 10 1.49 5.57 -9.67
C ASN A 10 1.27 6.20 -8.30
N ILE A 11 1.67 5.49 -7.23
CA ILE A 11 1.68 6.05 -5.87
C ILE A 11 2.77 7.13 -5.78
N SER A 12 2.36 8.38 -5.58
CA SER A 12 3.25 9.55 -5.48
C SER A 12 3.79 9.71 -4.06
N LYS A 13 2.95 9.46 -3.05
CA LYS A 13 3.28 9.67 -1.64
C LYS A 13 2.63 8.61 -0.76
N ILE A 14 3.37 8.17 0.26
CA ILE A 14 2.85 7.34 1.34
C ILE A 14 3.22 8.00 2.65
N GLU A 15 2.22 8.22 3.49
CA GLU A 15 2.35 8.75 4.84
C GLU A 15 1.85 7.72 5.86
N ILE A 16 2.53 7.63 6.99
CA ILE A 16 2.17 6.75 8.09
C ILE A 16 1.76 7.63 9.26
N PHE A 17 0.58 7.38 9.80
CA PHE A 17 0.02 8.08 10.95
C PHE A 17 0.01 7.17 12.15
N HIS A 18 0.72 7.59 13.20
CA HIS A 18 0.67 6.96 14.51
C HIS A 18 -0.40 7.64 15.35
N VAL A 19 -1.42 6.88 15.75
CA VAL A 19 -2.49 7.36 16.63
C VAL A 19 -2.41 6.59 17.95
N PRO A 20 -2.14 7.26 19.09
CA PRO A 20 -2.13 6.60 20.39
C PRO A 20 -3.47 5.90 20.70
N PRO A 21 -3.49 4.75 21.41
CA PRO A 21 -2.35 4.12 22.07
C PRO A 21 -1.42 3.33 21.14
N GLN A 22 -1.92 2.76 20.02
CA GLN A 22 -1.14 1.86 19.14
C GLN A 22 -1.65 1.74 17.69
N TRP A 23 -2.56 2.61 17.25
CA TRP A 23 -3.09 2.54 15.88
C TRP A 23 -2.08 3.09 14.88
N LEU A 24 -1.99 2.41 13.74
CA LEU A 24 -1.12 2.75 12.63
C LEU A 24 -1.96 2.79 11.36
N PHE A 25 -2.06 3.98 10.78
CA PHE A 25 -2.73 4.19 9.50
C PHE A 25 -1.71 4.48 8.42
N VAL A 26 -1.94 3.93 7.23
CA VAL A 26 -1.25 4.32 6.01
C VAL A 26 -2.18 5.15 5.15
N ARG A 27 -1.67 6.29 4.67
CA ARG A 27 -2.30 7.08 3.63
C ARG A 27 -1.47 6.96 2.37
N ALA A 28 -2.04 6.41 1.31
CA ALA A 28 -1.43 6.37 -0.02
C ALA A 28 -2.08 7.43 -0.91
N GLU A 29 -1.25 8.22 -1.59
CA GLU A 29 -1.69 9.25 -2.54
C GLU A 29 -1.16 8.88 -3.92
N THR A 30 -2.04 8.98 -4.92
CA THR A 30 -1.74 8.67 -6.32
C THR A 30 -1.41 9.96 -7.07
N ALA A 31 -0.65 9.88 -8.17
CA ALA A 31 -0.39 11.02 -9.06
C ALA A 31 -1.68 11.69 -9.59
N ASP A 32 -2.78 10.94 -9.65
CA ASP A 32 -4.12 11.40 -10.02
C ASP A 32 -4.86 12.21 -8.93
N GLY A 33 -4.28 12.35 -7.74
CA GLY A 33 -4.92 13.01 -6.60
C GLY A 33 -5.87 12.11 -5.79
N PHE A 34 -6.00 10.82 -6.14
CA PHE A 34 -6.76 9.87 -5.32
C PHE A 34 -5.99 9.51 -4.05
N ILE A 35 -6.73 9.49 -2.94
CA ILE A 35 -6.22 9.15 -1.61
C ILE A 35 -6.88 7.86 -1.13
N GLY A 36 -6.04 6.90 -0.75
CA GLY A 36 -6.41 5.64 -0.12
C GLY A 36 -5.98 5.58 1.34
N TRP A 37 -6.81 4.97 2.18
CA TRP A 37 -6.49 4.71 3.57
C TRP A 37 -6.44 3.22 3.86
N GLY A 38 -5.48 2.82 4.69
CA GLY A 38 -5.37 1.45 5.18
C GLY A 38 -4.88 1.41 6.62
N GLU A 39 -5.16 0.32 7.31
CA GLU A 39 -4.73 0.09 8.68
C GLU A 39 -3.69 -1.04 8.71
N PHE A 40 -2.61 -0.83 9.45
CA PHE A 40 -1.66 -1.89 9.77
C PHE A 40 -1.26 -1.80 11.23
N THR A 41 -2.15 -2.26 12.11
CA THR A 41 -1.83 -2.30 13.53
C THR A 41 -0.77 -3.37 13.77
N LEU A 42 0.48 -2.94 14.00
CA LEU A 42 1.51 -3.77 14.60
C LEU A 42 2.33 -2.96 15.60
N GLU A 43 2.28 -3.37 16.87
CA GLU A 43 3.05 -2.79 17.95
C GLU A 43 4.55 -2.70 17.59
N GLY A 44 5.07 -1.47 17.48
CA GLY A 44 6.51 -1.19 17.47
C GLY A 44 7.26 -1.33 16.13
N HIS A 45 6.60 -1.63 15.00
CA HIS A 45 7.29 -1.78 13.70
C HIS A 45 6.62 -0.95 12.60
N ALA A 46 6.98 0.33 12.51
CA ALA A 46 6.29 1.30 11.67
C ALA A 46 7.00 1.67 10.36
N GLU A 47 8.14 1.07 10.04
CA GLU A 47 8.95 1.50 8.89
C GLU A 47 8.68 0.63 7.65
N ALA A 48 7.55 0.87 7.00
CA ALA A 48 7.27 0.30 5.68
C ALA A 48 7.35 1.40 4.61
N ARG A 49 8.43 1.41 3.84
CA ARG A 49 8.65 2.40 2.76
C ARG A 49 8.29 1.79 1.42
N PHE A 50 7.07 2.01 0.95
CA PHE A 50 6.66 1.68 -0.41
C PHE A 50 6.70 2.97 -1.26
N ARG A 51 7.52 3.04 -2.30
CA ARG A 51 7.54 4.14 -3.28
C ARG A 51 7.58 3.57 -4.69
N GLY A 52 6.84 4.17 -5.62
CA GLY A 52 6.89 3.83 -7.04
C GLY A 52 6.13 2.57 -7.44
N TRP A 53 5.20 2.08 -6.61
CA TRP A 53 4.36 0.94 -6.95
C TRP A 53 3.09 1.39 -7.66
N HIS A 54 2.60 0.56 -8.59
CA HIS A 54 1.45 0.85 -9.45
C HIS A 54 0.15 0.32 -8.82
N VAL A 55 -0.88 1.16 -8.72
CA VAL A 55 -2.15 0.83 -8.03
C VAL A 55 -2.91 -0.32 -8.70
N ASP A 56 -2.79 -0.48 -10.02
CA ASP A 56 -3.47 -1.56 -10.76
C ASP A 56 -2.79 -2.93 -10.61
N GLY A 57 -1.58 -2.96 -10.05
CA GLY A 57 -0.76 -4.16 -9.87
C GLY A 57 -0.85 -4.79 -8.47
N ILE A 58 -2.00 -4.71 -7.79
CA ILE A 58 -2.16 -5.18 -6.39
C ILE A 58 -1.69 -6.63 -6.22
N GLY A 59 -2.05 -7.51 -7.16
CA GLY A 59 -1.62 -8.91 -7.14
C GLY A 59 -0.12 -9.08 -7.32
N ASP A 60 0.51 -8.31 -8.20
CA ASP A 60 1.95 -8.35 -8.44
C ASP A 60 2.72 -7.80 -7.23
N ILE A 61 2.21 -6.75 -6.58
CA ILE A 61 2.75 -6.21 -5.33
C ILE A 61 2.77 -7.30 -4.27
N TRP A 62 1.66 -8.03 -4.12
CA TRP A 62 1.56 -9.14 -3.18
C TRP A 62 2.57 -10.25 -3.46
N GLN A 63 2.71 -10.66 -4.73
CA GLN A 63 3.67 -11.67 -5.13
C GLN A 63 5.11 -11.21 -4.88
N ILE A 64 5.45 -9.97 -5.20
CA ILE A 64 6.79 -9.43 -4.97
C ILE A 64 7.07 -9.31 -3.48
N VAL A 65 6.19 -8.71 -2.68
CA VAL A 65 6.46 -8.51 -1.24
C VAL A 65 6.56 -9.84 -0.49
N CYS A 66 5.72 -10.83 -0.81
CA CYS A 66 5.77 -12.14 -0.19
C CYS A 66 6.97 -12.99 -0.62
N HIS A 67 7.55 -12.75 -1.81
CA HIS A 67 8.64 -13.58 -2.35
C HIS A 67 10.00 -12.89 -2.48
N ALA A 68 10.07 -11.56 -2.39
CA ALA A 68 11.31 -10.79 -2.57
C ALA A 68 12.23 -10.82 -1.34
N ARG A 69 11.73 -11.22 -0.16
CA ARG A 69 12.55 -11.30 1.06
C ARG A 69 13.03 -12.73 1.32
N PHE A 70 14.30 -12.82 1.72
CA PHE A 70 14.95 -14.07 2.14
C PHE A 70 14.23 -14.70 3.34
N TYR A 71 13.85 -13.87 4.32
CA TYR A 71 12.97 -14.27 5.42
C TYR A 71 11.52 -14.02 5.00
N ARG A 72 10.77 -15.11 4.85
CA ARG A 72 9.38 -15.09 4.43
C ARG A 72 8.47 -15.09 5.64
N GLY A 73 7.41 -14.29 5.56
CA GLY A 73 6.43 -14.16 6.63
C GLY A 73 6.93 -13.35 7.82
N GLY A 74 6.14 -13.35 8.88
CA GLY A 74 6.35 -12.54 10.07
C GLY A 74 5.27 -11.49 10.25
N PRO A 75 4.87 -11.21 11.51
CA PRO A 75 3.75 -10.33 11.80
C PRO A 75 3.99 -8.92 11.26
N VAL A 76 5.24 -8.44 11.28
CA VAL A 76 5.62 -7.11 10.78
C VAL A 76 5.35 -6.92 9.30
N LEU A 77 5.85 -7.84 8.47
CA LEU A 77 5.73 -7.73 7.03
C LEU A 77 4.28 -7.90 6.59
N MET A 78 3.58 -8.86 7.18
CA MET A 78 2.19 -9.17 6.83
C MET A 78 1.23 -8.06 7.25
N SER A 79 1.43 -7.45 8.44
CA SER A 79 0.64 -6.30 8.85
C SER A 79 0.86 -5.12 7.91
N ALA A 80 2.12 -4.77 7.62
CA ALA A 80 2.42 -3.67 6.69
C ALA A 80 1.84 -3.91 5.29
N LEU A 81 1.89 -5.15 4.79
CA LEU A 81 1.30 -5.53 3.51
C LEU A 81 -0.23 -5.41 3.53
N SER A 82 -0.87 -5.83 4.62
CA SER A 82 -2.33 -5.69 4.79
C SER A 82 -2.77 -4.22 4.73
N GLY A 83 -2.07 -3.31 5.41
CA GLY A 83 -2.42 -1.89 5.36
C GLY A 83 -2.26 -1.29 3.97
N LEU A 84 -1.20 -1.68 3.24
CA LEU A 84 -1.02 -1.25 1.85
C LEU A 84 -2.13 -1.79 0.95
N ASP A 85 -2.49 -3.07 1.08
CA ASP A 85 -3.54 -3.71 0.27
C ASP A 85 -4.89 -3.01 0.45
N ILE A 86 -5.27 -2.71 1.69
CA ILE A 86 -6.50 -1.97 2.01
C ILE A 86 -6.48 -0.58 1.34
N ALA A 87 -5.37 0.16 1.45
CA ALA A 87 -5.24 1.49 0.84
C ALA A 87 -5.34 1.46 -0.68
N LEU A 88 -4.76 0.43 -1.32
CA LEU A 88 -4.84 0.24 -2.77
C LEU A 88 -6.25 -0.12 -3.22
N TRP A 89 -6.94 -0.99 -2.49
CA TRP A 89 -8.33 -1.33 -2.77
C TRP A 89 -9.27 -0.15 -2.59
N ASP A 90 -9.04 0.70 -1.58
CA ASP A 90 -9.80 1.94 -1.38
C ASP A 90 -9.62 2.90 -2.59
N ILE A 91 -8.39 3.08 -3.08
CA ILE A 91 -8.12 3.89 -4.29
C ILE A 91 -8.81 3.27 -5.51
N LYS A 92 -8.72 1.96 -5.68
CA LYS A 92 -9.33 1.26 -6.81
C LYS A 92 -10.86 1.38 -6.78
N GLY A 93 -11.47 1.28 -5.59
CA GLY A 93 -12.90 1.51 -5.40
C GLY A 93 -13.34 2.94 -5.73
N LYS A 94 -12.50 3.94 -5.45
CA LYS A 94 -12.74 5.35 -5.80
C LYS A 94 -12.53 5.68 -7.29
N LYS A 95 -11.80 4.85 -8.03
CA LYS A 95 -11.55 5.01 -9.47
C LYS A 95 -12.67 4.41 -10.34
N LEU A 96 -13.48 3.50 -9.80
CA LEU A 96 -14.63 2.86 -10.46
C LEU A 96 -15.85 3.77 -10.46
#